data_AF-A0A1S3AXJ3-F1
#
_entry.id   AF-A0A1S3AXJ3-F1
#
_cell.length_a   1.000
_cell.length_b   1.000
_cell.length_c   1.000
_cell.angle_alpha   90.00
_cell.angle_beta   90.00
_cell.angle_gamma   90.00
#
_symmetry.space_group_name_H-M   'P 1'
#
loop_
_entity.id
_entity.type
_entity.pdbx_description
1 polymer ?
#
loop_
_entity_poly.entity_id
_entity_poly.type
_entity_poly.pdbx_seq_one_letter_code
_entity_poly.pdbx_strand_id
1 'polypeptide(L)'
;MIVLTFRFRRTKKPLDSCERCGRSSTRSSSHLRPISPPLNVLQSFSKSLGWYWTMAEKVMVIGVDESEHSFYALDWTLQHFFGPNATPYKLTIVNATLPSTPHGVAFLGSPNLMPTIDADLKKTNSTVQRAKDICIEHKVQSVETEVVEGDARHVLCDSVDKFHASILVVGSHDYGVVKKMGLGSVSDYCAQHAHCCVMIVKRPPKPMS
;
A
#
# COMPACT_ATOMS: atom_id res chain seq x y z
N MET A 1 -8.66 1.46 -16.44
CA MET A 1 -8.76 0.00 -16.20
C MET A 1 -8.01 -0.30 -14.91
N ILE A 2 -8.60 -1.03 -13.98
CA ILE A 2 -7.91 -1.42 -12.74
C ILE A 2 -7.65 -2.91 -12.86
N VAL A 3 -6.39 -3.31 -12.68
CA VAL A 3 -6.04 -4.73 -12.58
C VAL A 3 -5.78 -5.01 -11.11
N LEU A 4 -6.69 -5.75 -10.48
CA LEU A 4 -6.52 -6.23 -9.11
C LEU A 4 -5.96 -7.65 -9.15
N THR A 5 -4.74 -7.80 -8.65
CA THR A 5 -4.10 -9.11 -8.51
C THR A 5 -4.23 -9.54 -7.06
N PHE A 6 -5.14 -10.48 -6.80
CA PHE A 6 -5.39 -10.98 -5.45
C PHE A 6 -4.45 -12.14 -5.15
N ARG A 7 -3.46 -11.91 -4.29
CA ARG A 7 -2.74 -13.00 -3.63
C ARG A 7 -3.29 -13.17 -2.22
N PHE A 8 -4.01 -14.27 -2.00
CA PHE A 8 -4.53 -14.57 -0.66
C PHE A 8 -3.34 -14.90 0.26
N ARG A 9 -3.00 -13.97 1.15
CA ARG A 9 -2.08 -14.26 2.26
C ARG A 9 -2.77 -15.33 3.11
N ARG A 10 -2.26 -16.57 3.09
CA ARG A 10 -2.55 -17.51 4.17
C ARG A 10 -1.92 -16.92 5.42
N THR A 11 -2.66 -16.12 6.16
CA THR A 11 -2.26 -15.76 7.51
C THR A 11 -2.17 -17.07 8.28
N LYS A 12 -0.94 -17.49 8.62
CA LYS A 12 -0.79 -18.48 9.68
C LYS A 12 -1.38 -17.80 10.91
N LYS A 13 -2.58 -18.22 11.32
CA LYS A 13 -3.02 -17.98 12.69
C LYS A 13 -1.91 -18.53 13.61
N PRO A 14 -1.47 -17.81 14.65
CA PRO A 14 -0.74 -18.48 15.71
C PRO A 14 -1.65 -19.60 16.23
N LEU A 15 -1.16 -20.83 16.14
CA LEU A 15 -1.71 -21.96 16.87
C LEU A 15 -1.37 -21.68 18.34
N ASP A 16 -2.26 -21.00 19.03
CA ASP A 16 -2.24 -21.00 20.49
C ASP A 16 -2.56 -22.43 20.92
N SER A 17 -1.51 -23.16 21.29
CA SER A 17 -1.56 -24.46 21.93
C SER A 17 -2.25 -24.30 23.29
N CYS A 18 -3.56 -24.49 23.33
CA CYS A 18 -4.29 -24.74 24.56
C CYS A 18 -4.05 -26.19 24.99
N GLU A 19 -2.87 -26.46 25.57
CA GLU A 19 -2.68 -27.65 26.40
C GLU A 19 -3.31 -27.41 27.77
N ARG A 20 -4.60 -27.77 27.89
CA ARG A 20 -5.26 -28.34 29.08
C ARG A 20 -6.75 -28.01 29.05
N CYS A 21 -7.56 -28.98 28.67
CA CYS A 21 -8.60 -29.49 29.57
C CYS A 21 -9.13 -30.80 28.97
N GLY A 22 -8.61 -31.92 29.44
CA GLY A 22 -9.28 -33.20 29.26
C GLY A 22 -10.54 -33.22 30.11
N ARG A 23 -11.72 -33.18 29.48
CA ARG A 23 -12.96 -33.73 30.03
C ARG A 23 -13.90 -34.09 28.89
N SER A 24 -14.07 -35.39 28.72
CA SER A 24 -15.12 -36.04 27.96
C SER A 24 -16.50 -35.72 28.54
N SER A 25 -17.46 -35.28 27.71
CA SER A 25 -18.85 -35.70 27.89
C SER A 25 -19.66 -35.57 26.60
N THR A 26 -20.27 -36.70 26.25
CA THR A 26 -21.26 -36.93 25.20
C THR A 26 -22.58 -36.19 25.44
N ARG A 27 -23.19 -35.56 24.42
CA ARG A 27 -24.64 -35.75 24.09
C ARG A 27 -25.15 -34.91 22.90
N SER A 28 -25.86 -35.64 22.03
CA SER A 28 -27.15 -35.37 21.37
C SER A 28 -27.40 -34.09 20.57
N SER A 29 -27.69 -34.34 19.28
CA SER A 29 -28.44 -33.50 18.35
C SER A 29 -29.81 -33.09 18.90
N SER A 30 -30.14 -31.80 18.78
CA SER A 30 -31.51 -31.32 18.59
C SER A 30 -31.47 -29.99 17.84
N HIS A 31 -32.18 -29.96 16.71
CA HIS A 31 -32.51 -28.76 15.94
C HIS A 31 -32.95 -27.60 16.84
N LEU A 32 -32.19 -26.50 16.82
CA LEU A 32 -32.67 -25.17 17.20
C LEU A 32 -32.20 -24.20 16.12
N ARG A 33 -33.16 -23.64 15.37
CA ARG A 33 -32.88 -22.51 14.47
C ARG A 33 -32.47 -21.33 15.37
N PRO A 34 -31.37 -20.62 15.10
CA PRO A 34 -31.05 -19.44 15.87
C PRO A 34 -32.08 -18.36 15.55
N ILE A 35 -32.94 -18.07 16.53
CA ILE A 35 -33.70 -16.83 16.56
C ILE A 35 -32.65 -15.73 16.73
N SER A 36 -32.42 -14.94 15.70
CA SER A 36 -31.54 -13.77 15.78
C SER A 36 -32.08 -12.82 16.86
N PRO A 37 -31.31 -12.50 17.91
CA PRO A 37 -31.77 -11.55 18.91
C PRO A 37 -31.77 -10.14 18.30
N PRO A 38 -32.59 -9.22 18.82
CA PRO A 38 -32.60 -7.83 18.38
C PRO A 38 -31.21 -7.18 18.57
N LEU A 39 -30.84 -6.29 17.64
CA LEU A 39 -29.51 -5.64 17.49
C LEU A 39 -28.88 -5.16 18.81
N ASN A 40 -29.71 -4.74 19.76
CA ASN A 40 -29.30 -4.13 21.01
C ASN A 40 -28.63 -5.13 21.96
N VAL A 41 -28.90 -6.44 21.81
CA VAL A 41 -28.30 -7.51 22.63
C VAL A 41 -26.89 -7.87 22.13
N LEU A 42 -26.63 -7.77 20.83
CA LEU A 42 -25.31 -8.03 20.24
C LEU A 42 -24.24 -7.06 20.75
N GLN A 43 -24.63 -5.81 20.99
CA GLN A 43 -23.73 -4.76 21.48
C GLN A 43 -23.32 -4.95 22.94
N SER A 44 -24.13 -5.68 23.72
CA SER A 44 -23.82 -6.02 25.13
C SER A 44 -22.98 -7.30 25.24
N PHE A 45 -23.29 -8.32 24.43
CA PHE A 45 -22.49 -9.56 24.38
C PHE A 45 -21.04 -9.33 23.93
N SER A 46 -20.81 -8.37 23.03
CA SER A 46 -19.46 -7.98 22.57
C SER A 46 -18.53 -7.48 23.69
N LYS A 47 -19.06 -6.97 24.81
CA LYS A 47 -18.25 -6.41 25.90
C LYS A 47 -17.79 -7.46 26.92
N SER A 48 -18.54 -8.56 27.06
CA SER A 48 -18.32 -9.54 28.13
C SER A 48 -17.29 -10.64 27.79
N LEU A 49 -16.94 -10.82 26.51
CA LEU A 49 -16.07 -11.91 26.07
C LEU A 49 -14.62 -11.49 25.77
N GLY A 50 -14.24 -10.24 26.00
CA GLY A 50 -12.84 -9.79 25.78
C GLY A 50 -12.33 -9.92 24.35
N TRP A 51 -13.20 -10.24 23.38
CA TRP A 51 -12.86 -10.34 21.97
C TRP A 51 -13.24 -9.03 21.29
N TYR A 52 -12.58 -7.95 21.71
CA TYR A 52 -12.49 -6.78 20.85
C TYR A 52 -11.69 -7.22 19.62
N TRP A 53 -12.38 -7.52 18.53
CA TRP A 53 -11.83 -7.25 17.21
C TRP A 53 -11.65 -5.73 17.15
N THR A 54 -10.56 -5.23 17.73
CA THR A 54 -10.00 -3.97 17.23
C THR A 54 -9.75 -4.27 15.76
N MET A 55 -10.54 -3.68 14.87
CA MET A 55 -10.24 -3.75 13.44
C MET A 55 -8.84 -3.17 13.32
N ALA A 56 -7.83 -4.03 13.23
CA ALA A 56 -6.46 -3.59 13.00
C ALA A 56 -6.53 -2.71 11.76
N GLU A 57 -6.13 -1.44 11.90
CA GLU A 57 -6.12 -0.51 10.78
C GLU A 57 -5.37 -1.17 9.63
N LYS A 58 -6.05 -1.32 8.49
CA LYS A 58 -5.44 -1.94 7.34
C LYS A 58 -4.46 -0.93 6.75
N VAL A 59 -3.23 -1.35 6.49
CA VAL A 59 -2.27 -0.47 5.82
C VAL A 59 -2.41 -0.59 4.32
N MET A 60 -2.37 0.55 3.62
CA MET A 60 -2.28 0.67 2.17
C MET A 60 -0.97 1.36 1.83
N VAL A 61 -0.13 0.68 1.06
CA VAL A 61 1.12 1.25 0.54
C VAL A 61 0.87 1.71 -0.89
N ILE A 62 1.37 2.88 -1.27
CA ILE A 62 1.34 3.37 -2.65
C ILE A 62 2.73 3.78 -3.12
N GLY A 63 3.14 3.25 -4.28
CA GLY A 63 4.38 3.63 -4.95
C GLY A 63 4.19 4.90 -5.78
N VAL A 64 4.99 5.93 -5.52
CA VAL A 64 4.98 7.20 -6.25
C VAL A 64 6.36 7.52 -6.79
N ASP A 65 6.41 8.00 -8.03
CA ASP A 65 7.60 8.45 -8.76
C ASP A 65 7.33 9.80 -9.43
N GLU A 66 8.25 10.27 -10.29
CA GLU A 66 8.08 11.54 -11.03
C GLU A 66 7.04 11.45 -12.17
N SER A 67 6.37 10.31 -12.36
CA SER A 67 5.46 10.11 -13.48
C SER A 67 4.03 10.52 -13.17
N GLU A 68 3.34 11.04 -14.18
CA GLU A 68 1.92 11.35 -14.08
C GLU A 68 1.03 10.12 -13.85
N HIS A 69 1.52 8.92 -14.17
CA HIS A 69 0.78 7.67 -13.95
C HIS A 69 0.70 7.32 -12.47
N SER A 70 1.77 7.58 -11.70
CA SER A 70 1.78 7.31 -10.27
C SER A 70 0.99 8.36 -9.49
N PHE A 71 1.09 9.64 -9.85
CA PHE A 71 0.24 10.69 -9.26
C PHE A 71 -1.25 10.47 -9.56
N TYR A 72 -1.59 10.03 -10.78
CA TYR A 72 -2.96 9.62 -11.09
C TYR A 72 -3.42 8.44 -10.24
N ALA A 73 -2.55 7.45 -10.01
CA ALA A 73 -2.88 6.32 -9.15
C ALA A 73 -3.17 6.75 -7.70
N LEU A 74 -2.41 7.72 -7.19
CA LEU A 74 -2.64 8.33 -5.87
C LEU A 74 -3.98 9.05 -5.80
N ASP A 75 -4.20 10.00 -6.72
CA ASP A 75 -5.46 10.76 -6.79
C ASP A 75 -6.68 9.83 -6.90
N TRP A 76 -6.63 8.86 -7.82
CA TRP A 76 -7.68 7.88 -7.99
C TRP A 76 -7.93 7.07 -6.71
N THR A 77 -6.87 6.65 -6.02
CA THR A 77 -6.99 5.87 -4.78
C THR A 77 -7.63 6.68 -3.66
N LEU A 78 -7.24 7.94 -3.49
CA LEU A 78 -7.81 8.84 -2.48
C LEU A 78 -9.31 9.04 -2.70
N GLN A 79 -9.73 9.29 -3.95
CA GLN A 79 -11.14 9.46 -4.30
C GLN A 79 -12.02 8.25 -3.96
N HIS A 80 -11.48 7.03 -4.07
CA HIS A 80 -12.27 5.80 -3.94
C HIS A 80 -12.17 5.15 -2.56
N PHE A 81 -11.06 5.37 -1.83
CA PHE A 81 -10.78 4.69 -0.56
C PHE A 81 -10.68 5.61 0.66
N PHE A 82 -10.71 6.94 0.49
CA PHE A 82 -10.56 7.89 1.58
C PHE A 82 -11.72 8.90 1.68
N GLY A 83 -12.88 8.55 1.11
CA GLY A 83 -14.12 9.31 1.26
C GLY A 83 -14.77 9.17 2.65
N PRO A 84 -15.84 9.94 2.93
CA PRO A 84 -16.49 10.01 4.26
C PRO A 84 -17.00 8.68 4.83
N ASN A 85 -17.28 7.72 3.95
CA ASN A 85 -17.82 6.40 4.30
C ASN A 85 -16.82 5.26 4.03
N ALA A 86 -15.55 5.58 3.82
CA ALA A 86 -14.57 4.58 3.44
C ALA A 86 -14.05 3.77 4.64
N THR A 87 -13.53 2.58 4.36
CA THR A 87 -12.85 1.77 5.37
C THR A 87 -11.57 2.47 5.84
N PRO A 88 -11.25 2.45 7.14
CA PRO A 88 -10.06 3.12 7.65
C PRO A 88 -8.81 2.38 7.15
N TYR A 89 -8.16 2.96 6.14
CA TYR A 89 -6.81 2.60 5.75
C TYR A 89 -5.83 3.61 6.33
N LYS A 90 -4.74 3.12 6.92
CA LYS A 90 -3.54 3.94 7.12
C LYS A 90 -2.79 4.00 5.79
N LEU A 91 -2.56 5.21 5.27
CA LEU A 91 -1.86 5.41 3.99
C LEU A 91 -0.36 5.60 4.21
N THR A 92 0.44 4.83 3.46
CA THR A 92 1.89 5.00 3.39
C THR A 92 2.32 5.22 1.93
N ILE A 93 2.93 6.36 1.65
CA ILE A 93 3.50 6.69 0.33
C ILE A 93 4.97 6.30 0.31
N VAL A 94 5.39 5.54 -0.69
CA VAL A 94 6.77 5.09 -0.87
C VAL A 94 7.31 5.64 -2.19
N ASN A 95 8.43 6.34 -2.13
CA ASN A 95 9.18 6.78 -3.30
C ASN A 95 10.53 6.05 -3.34
N ALA A 96 10.76 5.29 -4.40
CA ALA A 96 12.04 4.65 -4.67
C ALA A 96 12.90 5.57 -5.54
N THR A 97 14.04 6.02 -5.01
CA THR A 97 15.01 6.81 -5.77
C THR A 97 16.22 5.96 -6.14
N LEU A 98 16.79 6.21 -7.31
CA LEU A 98 18.09 5.63 -7.64
C LEU A 98 19.16 6.33 -6.79
N PRO A 99 20.21 5.60 -6.36
CA PRO A 99 21.34 6.22 -5.69
C PRO A 99 21.93 7.25 -6.66
N SER A 100 21.85 8.53 -6.30
CA SER A 100 22.68 9.51 -6.97
C SER A 100 24.10 9.14 -6.64
N THR A 101 24.91 8.85 -7.65
CA THR A 101 26.33 8.61 -7.46
C THR A 101 26.88 9.76 -6.61
N PRO A 102 27.47 9.49 -5.43
CA PRO A 102 28.16 10.54 -4.71
C PRO A 102 29.13 11.16 -5.70
N HIS A 103 29.09 12.47 -5.85
CA HIS A 103 29.97 13.22 -6.76
C HIS A 103 31.47 13.03 -6.46
N GLY A 104 31.84 12.13 -5.53
CA GLY A 104 33.21 11.80 -5.13
C GLY A 104 34.00 10.90 -6.09
N VAL A 105 33.39 10.21 -7.06
CA VAL A 105 34.15 9.44 -8.08
C VAL A 105 34.45 10.24 -9.36
N ALA A 106 33.75 11.36 -9.58
CA ALA A 106 34.08 12.32 -10.63
C ALA A 106 35.15 13.35 -10.19
N PHE A 107 35.60 13.28 -8.93
CA PHE A 107 36.55 14.22 -8.32
C PHE A 107 38.03 13.80 -8.49
N LEU A 108 38.38 13.00 -9.50
CA LEU A 108 39.77 12.65 -9.79
C LEU A 108 40.45 13.61 -10.78
N GLY A 109 40.07 14.90 -10.84
CA GLY A 109 40.73 15.79 -11.81
C GLY A 109 40.45 17.28 -11.88
N SER A 110 39.70 17.93 -10.97
CA SER A 110 39.52 19.40 -11.04
C SER A 110 39.49 20.06 -9.67
N PRO A 111 40.39 21.03 -9.37
CA PRO A 111 40.55 21.56 -8.01
C PRO A 111 39.50 22.62 -7.62
N ASN A 112 38.52 22.97 -8.47
CA ASN A 112 37.65 24.12 -8.26
C ASN A 112 36.17 23.89 -8.61
N LEU A 113 35.51 22.89 -8.02
CA LEU A 113 34.05 22.87 -8.00
C LEU A 113 33.52 22.21 -6.73
N MET A 114 33.07 23.03 -5.78
CA MET A 114 32.22 22.58 -4.68
C MET A 114 30.86 22.20 -5.26
N PRO A 115 30.45 20.91 -5.26
CA PRO A 115 29.12 20.55 -5.72
C PRO A 115 28.14 20.86 -4.60
N THR A 116 27.11 21.64 -4.92
CA THR A 116 26.04 22.04 -4.03
C THR A 116 25.26 20.82 -3.56
N ILE A 117 25.45 20.46 -2.29
CA ILE A 117 24.76 19.40 -1.52
C ILE A 117 23.22 19.52 -1.50
N ASP A 118 22.66 20.61 -2.05
CA ASP A 118 21.24 20.93 -1.98
C ASP A 118 20.40 20.43 -3.17
N ALA A 119 21.01 20.01 -4.28
CA ALA A 119 20.25 19.66 -5.49
C ALA A 119 19.59 18.27 -5.41
N ASP A 120 20.28 17.27 -4.85
CA ASP A 120 19.76 15.90 -4.71
C ASP A 120 18.74 15.77 -3.58
N LEU A 121 18.89 16.54 -2.50
CA LEU A 121 17.88 16.63 -1.44
C LEU A 121 16.61 17.37 -1.89
N LYS A 122 16.69 18.24 -2.90
CA LYS A 122 15.54 18.98 -3.44
C LYS A 122 14.66 18.14 -4.37
N LYS A 123 15.24 17.26 -5.19
CA LYS A 123 14.49 16.51 -6.22
C LYS A 123 13.63 15.38 -5.61
N THR A 124 14.18 14.65 -4.65
CA THR A 124 13.42 13.62 -3.93
C THR A 124 12.31 14.22 -3.06
N ASN A 125 12.52 15.45 -2.59
CA ASN A 125 11.52 16.22 -1.84
C ASN A 125 10.36 16.66 -2.75
N SER A 126 10.59 17.06 -4.01
CA SER A 126 9.52 17.57 -4.87
C SER A 126 8.45 16.51 -5.21
N THR A 127 8.85 15.27 -5.45
CA THR A 127 7.92 14.16 -5.74
C THR A 127 7.03 13.86 -4.54
N VAL A 128 7.64 13.69 -3.36
CA VAL A 128 6.90 13.43 -2.12
C VAL A 128 6.05 14.63 -1.72
N GLN A 129 6.55 15.85 -1.93
CA GLN A 129 5.79 17.06 -1.65
C GLN A 129 4.55 17.15 -2.53
N ARG A 130 4.68 16.92 -3.85
CA ARG A 130 3.53 16.88 -4.76
C ARG A 130 2.51 15.81 -4.33
N ALA A 131 2.99 14.64 -3.89
CA ALA A 131 2.11 13.58 -3.39
C ALA A 131 1.36 14.01 -2.11
N LYS A 132 2.04 14.71 -1.19
CA LYS A 132 1.41 15.29 0.01
C LYS A 132 0.38 16.36 -0.35
N ASP A 133 0.67 17.22 -1.31
CA ASP A 133 -0.25 18.27 -1.75
C ASP A 133 -1.57 17.67 -2.27
N ILE A 134 -1.48 16.58 -3.06
CA ILE A 134 -2.67 15.81 -3.49
C ILE A 134 -3.43 15.24 -2.28
N CYS A 135 -2.72 14.67 -1.29
CA CYS A 135 -3.38 14.16 -0.08
C CYS A 135 -4.14 15.25 0.70
N ILE A 136 -3.56 16.45 0.78
CA ILE A 136 -4.19 17.62 1.44
C ILE A 136 -5.46 18.04 0.69
N GLU A 137 -5.43 18.07 -0.64
CA GLU A 137 -6.60 18.38 -1.47
C GLU A 137 -7.76 17.40 -1.20
N HIS A 138 -7.44 16.11 -1.01
CA HIS A 138 -8.40 15.07 -0.62
C HIS A 138 -8.74 15.04 0.88
N LYS A 139 -8.23 16.00 1.66
CA LYS A 139 -8.44 16.10 3.13
C LYS A 139 -7.92 14.88 3.92
N VAL A 140 -6.91 14.19 3.39
CA VAL A 140 -6.25 13.06 4.05
C VAL A 140 -5.01 13.57 4.78
N GLN A 141 -5.11 13.72 6.11
CA GLN A 141 -4.06 14.34 6.94
C GLN A 141 -3.11 13.32 7.59
N SER A 142 -3.51 12.05 7.72
CA SER A 142 -2.68 11.00 8.31
C SER A 142 -2.03 10.16 7.21
N VAL A 143 -0.91 10.65 6.68
CA VAL A 143 -0.14 9.99 5.63
C VAL A 143 1.31 9.82 6.07
N GLU A 144 1.78 8.58 6.09
CA GLU A 144 3.19 8.27 6.29
C GLU A 144 3.92 8.34 4.94
N THR A 145 5.13 8.88 4.90
CA THR A 145 5.92 8.97 3.67
C THR A 145 7.30 8.38 3.87
N GLU A 146 7.71 7.48 2.99
CA GLU A 146 9.02 6.83 3.00
C GLU A 146 9.73 7.10 1.66
N VAL A 147 10.98 7.53 1.76
CA VAL A 147 11.89 7.65 0.62
C VAL A 147 12.98 6.62 0.82
N VAL A 148 13.16 5.73 -0.15
CA VAL A 148 14.14 4.64 -0.07
C VAL A 148 15.00 4.65 -1.32
N GLU A 149 16.31 4.52 -1.14
CA GLU A 149 17.23 4.32 -2.25
C GLU A 149 17.21 2.86 -2.70
N GLY A 150 16.99 2.62 -3.99
CA GLY A 150 17.05 1.27 -4.54
C GLY A 150 16.17 1.06 -5.78
N ASP A 151 16.14 -0.19 -6.25
CA ASP A 151 15.23 -0.60 -7.32
C ASP A 151 13.79 -0.60 -6.81
N ALA A 152 12.91 0.15 -7.47
CA ALA A 152 11.50 0.28 -7.11
C ALA A 152 10.78 -1.07 -6.93
N ARG A 153 11.18 -2.10 -7.68
CA ARG A 153 10.62 -3.46 -7.57
C ARG A 153 10.83 -4.06 -6.18
N HIS A 154 12.04 -3.93 -5.66
CA HIS A 154 12.39 -4.47 -4.35
C HIS A 154 11.89 -3.56 -3.24
N VAL A 155 12.13 -2.25 -3.37
CA VAL A 155 11.69 -1.25 -2.39
C VAL A 155 10.20 -1.38 -2.08
N LEU A 156 9.34 -1.50 -3.10
CA LEU A 156 7.90 -1.60 -2.88
C LEU A 156 7.49 -2.93 -2.22
N CYS A 157 8.14 -4.05 -2.59
CA CYS A 157 7.87 -5.34 -1.94
C CYS A 157 8.34 -5.34 -0.47
N ASP A 158 9.51 -4.76 -0.21
CA ASP A 158 10.08 -4.65 1.13
C ASP A 158 9.22 -3.73 2.01
N SER A 159 8.74 -2.60 1.47
CA SER A 159 7.80 -1.71 2.18
C SER A 159 6.46 -2.42 2.49
N VAL A 160 5.96 -3.27 1.58
CA VAL A 160 4.75 -4.09 1.86
C VAL A 160 4.98 -5.00 3.07
N ASP A 161 6.12 -5.69 3.13
CA ASP A 161 6.43 -6.57 4.24
C ASP A 161 6.68 -5.78 5.54
N LYS A 162 7.43 -4.67 5.46
CA LYS A 162 7.75 -3.76 6.56
C LYS A 162 6.51 -3.18 7.23
N PHE A 163 5.54 -2.70 6.45
CA PHE A 163 4.31 -2.10 6.98
C PHE A 163 3.16 -3.09 7.12
N HIS A 164 3.39 -4.37 6.83
CA HIS A 164 2.35 -5.40 6.79
C HIS A 164 1.14 -4.98 5.95
N ALA A 165 1.40 -4.38 4.79
CA ALA A 165 0.39 -3.80 3.93
C ALA A 165 -0.63 -4.85 3.48
N SER A 166 -1.90 -4.46 3.52
CA SER A 166 -2.99 -5.28 2.99
C SER A 166 -3.14 -5.09 1.48
N ILE A 167 -2.79 -3.91 0.98
CA ILE A 167 -2.86 -3.51 -0.42
C ILE A 167 -1.61 -2.71 -0.78
N LEU A 168 -1.00 -3.05 -1.91
CA LEU A 168 0.00 -2.24 -2.62
C LEU A 168 -0.65 -1.62 -3.85
N VAL A 169 -0.53 -0.30 -3.99
CA VAL A 169 -1.02 0.45 -5.14
C VAL A 169 0.15 0.93 -5.99
N VAL A 170 0.06 0.71 -7.30
CA VAL A 170 1.06 1.17 -8.27
C VAL A 170 0.36 1.69 -9.53
N GLY A 171 0.97 2.69 -10.18
CA GLY A 171 0.53 3.13 -11.51
C GLY A 171 0.97 2.14 -12.59
N SER A 172 0.21 2.05 -13.68
CA SER A 172 0.68 1.38 -14.90
C SER A 172 1.45 2.37 -15.77
N HIS A 173 2.76 2.22 -15.87
CA HIS A 173 3.60 2.99 -16.79
C HIS A 173 3.61 2.33 -18.17
N ASP A 174 3.07 3.01 -19.20
CA ASP A 174 3.17 2.58 -20.59
C ASP A 174 4.32 3.40 -21.24
N TYR A 175 5.48 2.79 -21.52
CA TYR A 175 6.48 3.45 -22.38
C TYR A 175 5.81 3.74 -23.75
N GLY A 176 5.84 5.00 -24.17
CA GLY A 176 4.95 5.59 -25.18
C GLY A 176 4.72 4.85 -26.51
N VAL A 177 3.61 5.24 -27.16
CA VAL A 177 3.17 5.09 -28.58
C VAL A 177 3.18 3.68 -29.20
N VAL A 178 3.85 2.69 -28.63
CA VAL A 178 3.81 1.31 -29.10
C VAL A 178 2.68 0.59 -28.38
N LYS A 179 1.67 0.18 -29.16
CA LYS A 179 0.43 -0.55 -28.86
C LYS A 179 0.56 -1.85 -28.01
N LYS A 180 1.41 -1.93 -26.99
CA LYS A 180 1.45 -3.11 -26.11
C LYS A 180 0.61 -2.85 -24.86
N MET A 181 -0.53 -3.55 -24.80
CA MET A 181 -1.32 -3.76 -23.60
C MET A 181 -0.51 -4.60 -22.60
N GLY A 182 0.46 -3.99 -21.94
CA GLY A 182 1.32 -4.64 -20.96
C GLY A 182 1.24 -3.95 -19.60
N LEU A 183 1.55 -4.69 -18.55
CA LEU A 183 1.91 -4.09 -17.26
C LEU A 183 3.32 -3.50 -17.38
N GLY A 184 3.57 -2.37 -16.71
CA GLY A 184 4.93 -1.83 -16.59
C GLY A 184 5.80 -2.76 -15.73
N SER A 185 7.12 -2.73 -15.94
CA SER A 185 8.08 -3.65 -15.28
C SER A 185 7.95 -3.68 -13.75
N VAL A 186 7.75 -2.53 -13.11
CA VAL A 186 7.54 -2.44 -11.65
C VAL A 186 6.21 -3.05 -11.24
N SER A 187 5.12 -2.71 -11.92
CA SER A 187 3.79 -3.21 -11.61
C SER A 187 3.64 -4.72 -11.83
N ASP A 188 4.25 -5.26 -12.89
CA ASP A 188 4.28 -6.69 -13.17
C ASP A 188 5.09 -7.45 -12.11
N TYR A 189 6.28 -6.94 -11.77
CA TYR A 189 7.09 -7.51 -10.71
C TYR A 189 6.34 -7.53 -9.37
N CYS A 190 5.74 -6.41 -8.97
CA CYS A 190 5.00 -6.33 -7.72
C CYS A 190 3.82 -7.32 -7.70
N ALA A 191 3.06 -7.43 -8.80
CA ALA A 191 1.96 -8.38 -8.91
C ALA A 191 2.40 -9.84 -8.71
N GLN A 192 3.63 -10.18 -9.10
CA GLN A 192 4.20 -11.52 -8.97
C GLN A 192 4.86 -11.77 -7.59
N HIS A 193 5.43 -10.75 -6.96
CA HIS A 193 6.31 -10.91 -5.80
C HIS A 193 5.77 -10.33 -4.49
N ALA A 194 4.91 -9.31 -4.51
CA ALA A 194 4.42 -8.69 -3.29
C ALA A 194 3.55 -9.65 -2.46
N HIS A 195 3.72 -9.60 -1.14
CA HIS A 195 2.98 -10.45 -0.18
C HIS A 195 1.63 -9.84 0.25
N CYS A 196 0.96 -9.13 -0.66
CA CYS A 196 -0.34 -8.50 -0.42
C CYS A 196 -1.18 -8.44 -1.70
N CYS A 197 -2.38 -7.86 -1.62
CA CYS A 197 -3.15 -7.55 -2.83
C CYS A 197 -2.45 -6.41 -3.60
N VAL A 198 -2.29 -6.57 -4.92
CA VAL A 198 -1.69 -5.52 -5.76
C VAL A 198 -2.75 -4.88 -6.64
N MET A 199 -2.94 -3.58 -6.48
CA MET A 199 -3.84 -2.75 -7.27
C MET A 199 -3.04 -1.92 -8.27
N ILE A 200 -3.24 -2.23 -9.56
CA ILE A 200 -2.60 -1.51 -10.66
C ILE A 200 -3.61 -0.55 -11.26
N VAL A 201 -3.34 0.75 -11.13
CA VAL A 201 -4.22 1.82 -11.60
C VAL A 201 -3.74 2.33 -12.96
N LYS A 202 -4.57 2.16 -13.99
CA LYS A 202 -4.28 2.67 -15.33
C LYS A 202 -4.96 4.00 -15.61
N ARG A 203 -4.14 5.03 -15.87
CA ARG A 203 -4.60 6.32 -16.37
C ARG A 203 -5.25 6.14 -17.75
N PRO A 204 -6.46 6.70 -17.98
CA PRO A 204 -7.07 6.64 -19.30
C PRO A 204 -6.22 7.42 -20.33
N PRO A 205 -6.20 6.98 -21.60
CA PRO A 205 -5.48 7.70 -22.64
C PRO A 205 -6.06 9.12 -22.79
N LYS A 206 -5.19 10.10 -23.02
CA LYS A 206 -5.63 11.45 -23.36
C LYS A 206 -6.38 11.38 -24.70
N PRO A 207 -7.61 11.93 -24.83
CA PRO A 207 -8.28 11.98 -26.10
C PRO A 207 -7.40 12.72 -27.11
N MET A 208 -7.24 12.15 -28.31
CA MET A 208 -6.60 12.85 -29.42
C MET A 208 -7.49 14.05 -29.78
N SER A 209 -6.95 15.25 -29.60
CA SER A 209 -7.52 16.51 -30.09
C SER A 209 -7.39 16.62 -31.59
#